data_AF-A0A8H2XCV9-F1
#
_entry.id   AF-A0A8H2XCV9-F1
#
_cell.length_a   1.000
_cell.length_b   1.000
_cell.length_c   1.000
_cell.angle_alpha   90.00
_cell.angle_beta   90.00
_cell.angle_gamma   90.00
#
_symmetry.space_group_name_H-M   'P 1'
#
loop_
_entity.id
_entity.type
_entity.pdbx_description
1 polymer ?
#
loop_
_entity_poly.entity_id
_entity_poly.type
_entity_poly.pdbx_seq_one_letter_code
_entity_poly.pdbx_strand_id
1 'polypeptide(L)'
;MAAVKTLPTDVSKVGAEGTVKLFGRWETQDVECKDISLTDYIQIRHAVYLPHTAGRYAKKQFRKAQMPIVERLVDSLMMKGRNNGKKLMAVRIVAHAFEIIHLLTDQNPIQVLVDAIVNTGPREDSTRIGSQGTVRRQAVDVSPLRRVNQAVALLTIGTRESAFRNVKSVAECLADELINAAKGSSNSYAIKKKDELERVAKSNRASESKREKAPSRRKLNTNRVVVFRDQLYKHLEPVQSGDFEGYTKELVAAGGTLEYLKYADALFEILIVGGLLQPGGSFVDDGAPKSPFSIANVPEPIQVDEVKKYVEVFNKLIRRYKYLQRPLEESSLPSLMQYMHRWPPEQKDKVAVATGLMISQGLASAGCLQTLTKDSIVKDGAALNIVTSVFRVILAEQTMEHLSSLLKKGGIKDLLLFFPLSKRTADALLTHFKDANLSQIADWYTKKQTSALKTQLIAQLKQMCENEEPPETIIAAIREHQAALPEAELVQVIWQGLMASVDWSARADQIEGLALREVTKYAPIIEPFCNTGKSQVALINVVQVYCYDDTRIIKAFPQILKVLYNKDCVSDQAIIYWFQKGAKPQGKQHFLKASEPLVKFLQSQEDESDDDEE
;
A
#
# COMPACT_ATOMS: atom_id res chain seq x y z
N MET A 1 -4.15 -70.63 -34.08
CA MET A 1 -5.43 -70.15 -33.54
C MET A 1 -5.13 -69.13 -32.43
N ALA A 2 -5.23 -67.83 -32.74
CA ALA A 2 -5.11 -66.78 -31.73
C ALA A 2 -6.54 -66.43 -31.27
N ALA A 3 -6.79 -66.52 -29.96
CA ALA A 3 -8.09 -66.24 -29.37
C ALA A 3 -8.52 -64.80 -29.67
N VAL A 4 -9.62 -64.66 -30.42
CA VAL A 4 -10.28 -63.37 -30.66
C VAL A 4 -10.75 -62.83 -29.31
N LYS A 5 -10.11 -61.78 -28.80
CA LYS A 5 -10.64 -61.00 -27.68
C LYS A 5 -11.82 -60.16 -28.19
N THR A 6 -12.99 -60.78 -28.34
CA THR A 6 -14.24 -60.03 -28.50
C THR A 6 -14.51 -59.32 -27.18
N LEU A 7 -14.53 -57.98 -27.20
CA LEU A 7 -14.98 -57.18 -26.06
C LEU A 7 -16.41 -57.64 -25.67
N PRO A 8 -16.75 -57.70 -24.37
CA PRO A 8 -18.11 -58.00 -23.93
C PRO A 8 -19.14 -57.16 -24.69
N THR A 9 -20.30 -57.73 -25.03
CA THR A 9 -21.33 -57.07 -25.83
C THR A 9 -21.77 -55.73 -25.25
N ASP A 10 -21.78 -55.60 -23.92
CA ASP A 10 -22.16 -54.37 -23.24
C ASP A 10 -21.11 -53.26 -23.40
N VAL A 11 -19.83 -53.61 -23.43
CA VAL A 11 -18.72 -52.67 -23.68
C VAL A 11 -18.68 -52.26 -25.16
N SER A 12 -19.00 -53.20 -26.05
CA SER A 12 -19.08 -52.94 -27.50
C SER A 12 -20.28 -52.05 -27.87
N LYS A 13 -21.41 -52.16 -27.14
CA LYS A 13 -22.59 -51.29 -27.30
C LYS A 13 -22.32 -49.83 -26.93
N VAL A 14 -21.60 -49.58 -25.82
CA VAL A 14 -21.24 -48.22 -25.37
C VAL A 14 -20.33 -47.51 -26.39
N GLY A 15 -19.43 -48.25 -27.06
CA GLY A 15 -18.59 -47.70 -28.12
C GLY A 15 -19.29 -47.47 -29.47
N ALA A 16 -20.40 -48.17 -29.73
CA ALA A 16 -21.15 -48.10 -30.99
C ALA A 16 -22.15 -46.94 -31.08
N GLU A 17 -22.63 -46.41 -29.95
CA GLU A 17 -23.63 -45.33 -29.89
C GLU A 17 -23.08 -43.94 -30.24
N GLY A 18 -21.76 -43.75 -30.36
CA GLY A 18 -21.13 -42.50 -30.79
C GLY A 18 -21.35 -41.26 -29.89
N THR A 19 -22.17 -41.39 -28.84
CA THR A 19 -22.59 -40.32 -27.94
C THR A 19 -21.95 -40.51 -26.56
N VAL A 20 -21.31 -39.45 -26.05
CA VAL A 20 -20.67 -39.47 -24.73
C VAL A 20 -21.75 -39.30 -23.65
N LYS A 21 -21.95 -40.33 -22.83
CA LYS A 21 -22.91 -40.33 -21.70
C LYS A 21 -22.17 -40.20 -20.37
N LEU A 22 -22.63 -39.31 -19.50
CA LEU A 22 -22.09 -39.15 -18.15
C LEU A 22 -22.41 -40.40 -17.32
N PHE A 23 -21.39 -40.94 -16.64
CA PHE A 23 -21.43 -42.24 -15.97
C PHE A 23 -21.87 -43.41 -16.87
N GLY A 24 -21.79 -43.25 -18.19
CA GLY A 24 -22.29 -44.22 -19.17
C GLY A 24 -23.81 -44.39 -19.19
N ARG A 25 -24.56 -43.49 -18.53
CA ARG A 25 -26.02 -43.62 -18.37
C ARG A 25 -26.79 -42.36 -18.75
N TRP A 26 -26.26 -41.17 -18.42
CA TRP A 26 -27.00 -39.92 -18.58
C TRP A 26 -26.55 -39.15 -19.82
N GLU A 27 -27.50 -38.83 -20.69
CA GLU A 27 -27.28 -38.01 -21.87
C GLU A 27 -27.25 -36.52 -21.48
N THR A 28 -26.38 -35.72 -22.11
CA THR A 28 -26.24 -34.29 -21.84
C THR A 28 -26.87 -33.41 -22.92
N GLN A 29 -27.39 -34.00 -24.01
CA GLN A 29 -27.90 -33.27 -25.17
C GLN A 29 -29.26 -32.62 -24.87
N ASP A 30 -30.12 -33.31 -24.12
CA ASP A 30 -31.48 -32.83 -23.79
C ASP A 30 -31.54 -31.88 -22.57
N VAL A 31 -30.37 -31.49 -22.04
CA VAL A 31 -30.29 -30.68 -20.83
C VAL A 31 -30.21 -29.20 -21.20
N GLU A 32 -31.22 -28.44 -20.78
CA GLU A 32 -31.34 -27.01 -21.10
C GLU A 32 -31.31 -26.13 -19.85
N CYS A 33 -30.69 -24.95 -19.98
CA CYS A 33 -30.71 -23.94 -18.93
C CYS A 33 -31.79 -22.90 -19.23
N LYS A 34 -32.84 -22.86 -18.39
CA LYS A 34 -34.00 -21.96 -18.52
C LYS A 34 -33.64 -20.47 -18.34
N ASP A 35 -32.57 -20.15 -17.61
CA ASP A 35 -32.14 -18.77 -17.34
C ASP A 35 -31.05 -18.34 -18.34
N ILE A 36 -31.40 -17.44 -19.26
CA ILE A 36 -30.52 -16.89 -20.30
C ILE A 36 -29.23 -16.29 -19.74
N SER A 37 -29.26 -15.74 -18.53
CA SER A 37 -28.09 -15.10 -17.92
C SER A 37 -27.04 -16.10 -17.44
N LEU A 38 -27.42 -17.38 -17.26
CA LEU A 38 -26.56 -18.43 -16.73
C LEU A 38 -26.05 -19.39 -17.80
N THR A 39 -26.59 -19.36 -19.02
CA THR A 39 -26.27 -20.27 -20.12
C THR A 39 -24.77 -20.35 -20.40
N ASP A 40 -24.06 -19.22 -20.46
CA ASP A 40 -22.61 -19.19 -20.73
C ASP A 40 -21.75 -19.60 -19.53
N TYR A 41 -22.34 -19.67 -18.34
CA TYR A 41 -21.64 -19.94 -17.07
C TYR A 41 -21.90 -21.33 -16.51
N ILE A 42 -22.80 -22.10 -17.14
CA ILE A 42 -23.12 -23.49 -16.83
C ILE A 42 -22.77 -24.33 -18.05
N GLN A 43 -21.60 -24.98 -18.02
CA GLN A 43 -21.18 -25.82 -19.12
C GLN A 43 -21.86 -27.20 -19.08
N ILE A 44 -22.69 -27.45 -20.11
CA ILE A 44 -23.47 -28.68 -20.31
C ILE A 44 -23.15 -29.32 -21.67
N ARG A 45 -22.68 -28.53 -22.64
CA ARG A 45 -22.48 -28.97 -24.04
C ARG A 45 -21.26 -29.87 -24.24
N HIS A 46 -20.28 -29.79 -23.34
CA HIS A 46 -19.13 -30.70 -23.33
C HIS A 46 -19.43 -31.93 -22.48
N ALA A 47 -19.93 -32.97 -23.14
CA ALA A 47 -20.17 -34.26 -22.53
C ALA A 47 -18.86 -34.90 -22.06
N VAL A 48 -18.86 -35.47 -20.85
CA VAL A 48 -17.72 -36.19 -20.27
C VAL A 48 -18.22 -37.50 -19.67
N TYR A 49 -17.43 -38.58 -19.77
CA TYR A 49 -17.78 -39.86 -19.17
C TYR A 49 -17.75 -39.83 -17.63
N LEU A 50 -16.77 -39.13 -17.07
CA LEU A 50 -16.57 -38.98 -15.63
C LEU A 50 -16.25 -37.52 -15.31
N PRO A 51 -16.78 -36.97 -14.20
CA PRO A 51 -16.51 -35.59 -13.77
C PRO A 51 -15.13 -35.48 -13.08
N HIS A 52 -14.08 -35.92 -13.77
CA HIS A 52 -12.69 -35.91 -13.33
C HIS A 52 -11.74 -35.65 -14.51
N THR A 53 -11.65 -34.38 -14.96
CA THR A 53 -10.91 -34.01 -16.18
C THR A 53 -9.51 -33.44 -15.93
N ALA A 54 -9.21 -33.04 -14.68
CA ALA A 54 -7.96 -32.38 -14.29
C ALA A 54 -7.60 -31.13 -15.14
N GLY A 55 -8.61 -30.46 -15.68
CA GLY A 55 -8.42 -29.25 -16.49
C GLY A 55 -7.84 -28.07 -15.69
N ARG A 56 -6.99 -27.27 -16.33
CA ARG A 56 -6.35 -26.07 -15.73
C ARG A 56 -7.27 -24.85 -15.76
N TYR A 57 -8.41 -24.93 -15.07
CA TYR A 57 -9.47 -23.92 -15.10
C TYR A 57 -9.19 -22.68 -14.25
N ALA A 58 -8.26 -22.73 -13.29
CA ALA A 58 -7.92 -21.62 -12.40
C ALA A 58 -6.90 -20.62 -12.98
N LYS A 59 -6.16 -21.00 -14.03
CA LYS A 59 -5.05 -20.18 -14.58
C LYS A 59 -5.49 -18.86 -15.23
N LYS A 60 -6.74 -18.76 -15.69
CA LYS A 60 -7.29 -17.54 -16.32
C LYS A 60 -8.64 -17.19 -15.72
N GLN A 61 -8.89 -15.89 -15.55
CA GLN A 61 -10.19 -15.35 -15.13
C GLN A 61 -11.28 -15.83 -16.12
N PHE A 62 -12.40 -16.35 -15.60
CA PHE A 62 -13.53 -16.95 -16.35
C PHE A 62 -13.33 -18.33 -16.99
N ARG A 63 -12.12 -18.89 -17.08
CA ARG A 63 -11.96 -20.26 -17.60
C ARG A 63 -12.69 -21.32 -16.75
N LYS A 64 -12.95 -21.03 -15.48
CA LYS A 64 -13.81 -21.83 -14.59
C LYS A 64 -15.25 -22.01 -15.11
N ALA A 65 -15.77 -21.08 -15.90
CA ALA A 65 -17.12 -21.19 -16.48
C ALA A 65 -17.23 -22.35 -17.48
N GLN A 66 -16.13 -22.67 -18.18
CA GLN A 66 -16.05 -23.75 -19.16
C GLN A 66 -15.92 -25.15 -18.52
N MET A 67 -15.75 -25.24 -17.20
CA MET A 67 -15.66 -26.52 -16.50
C MET A 67 -17.05 -27.18 -16.44
N PRO A 68 -17.18 -28.49 -16.75
CA PRO A 68 -18.44 -29.21 -16.65
C PRO A 68 -19.11 -28.98 -15.29
N ILE A 69 -20.41 -28.66 -15.28
CA ILE A 69 -21.09 -28.24 -14.05
C ILE A 69 -21.10 -29.34 -12.97
N VAL A 70 -21.16 -30.61 -13.37
CA VAL A 70 -21.07 -31.76 -12.47
C VAL A 70 -19.69 -31.85 -11.82
N GLU A 71 -18.61 -31.55 -12.55
CA GLU A 71 -17.27 -31.50 -11.99
C GLU A 71 -17.11 -30.35 -10.97
N ARG A 72 -17.75 -29.20 -11.20
CA ARG A 72 -17.81 -28.09 -10.22
C ARG A 72 -18.48 -28.50 -8.91
N LEU A 73 -19.54 -29.31 -8.99
CA LEU A 73 -20.22 -29.86 -7.81
C LEU A 73 -19.31 -30.83 -7.05
N VAL A 74 -18.70 -31.79 -7.76
CA VAL A 74 -17.75 -32.76 -7.19
C VAL A 74 -16.59 -32.08 -6.48
N ASP A 75 -15.99 -31.05 -7.10
CA ASP A 75 -14.86 -30.32 -6.54
C ASP A 75 -15.25 -29.57 -5.26
N SER A 76 -16.49 -29.09 -5.17
CA SER A 76 -17.01 -28.40 -3.97
C SER A 76 -17.35 -29.37 -2.82
N LEU A 77 -17.72 -30.62 -3.14
CA LEU A 77 -18.00 -31.66 -2.14
C LEU A 77 -16.72 -32.14 -1.42
N MET A 78 -15.58 -32.22 -2.13
CA MET A 78 -14.30 -32.67 -1.54
C MET A 78 -13.58 -31.61 -0.69
N MET A 79 -14.23 -30.48 -0.38
CA MET A 79 -13.66 -29.44 0.49
C MET A 79 -13.81 -29.79 1.98
N LYS A 80 -13.17 -28.96 2.84
CA LYS A 80 -13.19 -28.99 4.33
C LYS A 80 -12.33 -30.10 4.95
N GLY A 81 -11.05 -29.79 5.15
CA GLY A 81 -10.12 -30.52 6.02
C GLY A 81 -9.92 -31.98 5.59
N ARG A 82 -10.49 -32.91 6.37
CA ARG A 82 -10.34 -34.37 6.20
C ARG A 82 -10.76 -34.93 4.83
N ASN A 83 -11.49 -34.16 4.02
CA ASN A 83 -11.97 -34.57 2.71
C ASN A 83 -11.18 -33.96 1.54
N ASN A 84 -10.21 -33.07 1.82
CA ASN A 84 -9.41 -32.40 0.80
C ASN A 84 -8.75 -33.43 -0.14
N GLY A 85 -8.93 -33.24 -1.45
CA GLY A 85 -8.31 -34.08 -2.48
C GLY A 85 -8.98 -35.45 -2.71
N LYS A 86 -9.99 -35.84 -1.92
CA LYS A 86 -10.69 -37.13 -2.06
C LYS A 86 -11.71 -37.12 -3.21
N LYS A 87 -11.26 -36.75 -4.41
CA LYS A 87 -12.13 -36.55 -5.59
C LYS A 87 -12.84 -37.83 -6.01
N LEU A 88 -12.18 -38.98 -6.01
CA LEU A 88 -12.80 -40.27 -6.33
C LEU A 88 -14.00 -40.60 -5.42
N MET A 89 -13.88 -40.30 -4.12
CA MET A 89 -14.98 -40.48 -3.17
C MET A 89 -16.14 -39.53 -3.48
N ALA A 90 -15.86 -38.26 -3.81
CA ALA A 90 -16.88 -37.30 -4.20
C ALA A 90 -17.59 -37.67 -5.52
N VAL A 91 -16.86 -38.19 -6.52
CA VAL A 91 -17.44 -38.69 -7.78
C VAL A 91 -18.42 -39.84 -7.50
N ARG A 92 -18.07 -40.78 -6.61
CA ARG A 92 -18.97 -41.88 -6.21
C ARG A 92 -20.24 -41.38 -5.51
N ILE A 93 -20.10 -40.41 -4.61
CA ILE A 93 -21.25 -39.79 -3.92
C ILE A 93 -22.21 -39.17 -4.94
N VAL A 94 -21.69 -38.43 -5.93
CA VAL A 94 -22.51 -37.81 -6.97
C VAL A 94 -23.17 -38.86 -7.87
N ALA A 95 -22.45 -39.94 -8.23
CA ALA A 95 -23.02 -41.04 -9.01
C ALA A 95 -24.24 -41.66 -8.30
N HIS A 96 -24.11 -41.99 -7.02
CA HIS A 96 -25.22 -42.53 -6.22
C HIS A 96 -26.36 -41.52 -6.02
N ALA A 97 -26.04 -40.24 -5.79
CA ALA A 97 -27.07 -39.21 -5.67
C ALA A 97 -27.87 -39.06 -6.97
N PHE A 98 -27.22 -39.15 -8.14
CA PHE A 98 -27.89 -39.07 -9.43
C PHE A 98 -28.79 -40.28 -9.70
N GLU A 99 -28.39 -41.48 -9.28
CA GLU A 99 -29.25 -42.67 -9.31
C GLU A 99 -30.50 -42.47 -8.45
N ILE A 100 -30.34 -41.97 -7.22
CA ILE A 100 -31.47 -41.69 -6.31
C ILE A 100 -32.40 -40.63 -6.91
N ILE A 101 -31.85 -39.55 -7.48
CA ILE A 101 -32.66 -38.50 -8.11
C ILE A 101 -33.49 -39.07 -9.24
N HIS A 102 -32.89 -39.88 -10.12
CA HIS A 102 -33.64 -40.48 -11.22
C HIS A 102 -34.75 -41.40 -10.72
N LEU A 103 -34.45 -42.29 -9.76
CA LEU A 103 -35.45 -43.19 -9.20
C LEU A 103 -36.63 -42.48 -8.51
N LEU A 104 -36.41 -41.26 -7.97
CA LEU A 104 -37.45 -40.49 -7.28
C LEU A 104 -38.20 -39.51 -8.18
N THR A 105 -37.63 -39.11 -9.31
CA THR A 105 -38.18 -38.03 -10.15
C THR A 105 -38.46 -38.44 -11.58
N ASP A 106 -37.95 -39.59 -12.03
CA ASP A 106 -37.92 -40.08 -13.41
C ASP A 106 -37.33 -39.09 -14.43
N GLN A 107 -36.67 -38.03 -13.95
CA GLN A 107 -36.04 -37.01 -14.78
C GLN A 107 -34.55 -37.27 -14.92
N ASN A 108 -33.94 -36.62 -15.91
CA ASN A 108 -32.49 -36.61 -16.05
C ASN A 108 -31.87 -35.86 -14.83
N PRO A 109 -31.03 -36.50 -14.00
CA PRO A 109 -30.49 -35.87 -12.80
C PRO A 109 -29.58 -34.68 -13.10
N ILE A 110 -29.02 -34.59 -14.30
CA ILE A 110 -28.25 -33.43 -14.75
C ILE A 110 -29.17 -32.21 -14.92
N GLN A 111 -30.39 -32.40 -15.45
CA GLN A 111 -31.38 -31.33 -15.56
C GLN A 111 -31.82 -30.85 -14.18
N VAL A 112 -32.07 -31.78 -13.25
CA VAL A 112 -32.42 -31.45 -11.85
C VAL A 112 -31.30 -30.63 -11.19
N LEU A 113 -30.03 -30.97 -11.43
CA LEU A 113 -28.90 -30.19 -10.93
C LEU A 113 -28.87 -28.77 -11.53
N VAL A 114 -29.09 -28.63 -12.85
CA VAL A 114 -29.12 -27.32 -13.51
C VAL A 114 -30.26 -26.46 -12.95
N ASP A 115 -31.46 -27.02 -12.84
CA ASP A 115 -32.63 -26.33 -12.28
C ASP A 115 -32.40 -25.94 -10.81
N ALA A 116 -31.79 -26.81 -10.01
CA ALA A 116 -31.40 -26.50 -8.63
C ALA A 116 -30.42 -25.31 -8.54
N ILE A 117 -29.42 -25.25 -9.42
CA ILE A 117 -28.42 -24.16 -9.44
C ILE A 117 -29.08 -22.84 -9.86
N VAL A 118 -29.95 -22.87 -10.88
CA VAL A 118 -30.68 -21.69 -11.37
C VAL A 118 -31.55 -21.10 -10.25
N ASN A 119 -32.25 -21.96 -9.51
CA ASN A 119 -33.16 -21.52 -8.45
C ASN A 119 -32.44 -21.00 -7.19
N THR A 120 -31.27 -21.55 -6.86
CA THR A 120 -30.52 -21.23 -5.63
C THR A 120 -29.51 -20.09 -5.79
N GLY A 121 -29.22 -19.64 -7.02
CA GLY A 121 -28.29 -18.52 -7.26
C GLY A 121 -28.88 -17.16 -6.88
N PRO A 122 -28.34 -16.43 -5.88
CA PRO A 122 -28.90 -15.15 -5.43
C PRO A 122 -28.65 -14.04 -6.46
N ARG A 123 -29.70 -13.35 -6.89
CA ARG A 123 -29.65 -12.27 -7.89
C ARG A 123 -29.11 -10.97 -7.30
N GLU A 124 -29.40 -10.73 -6.03
CA GLU A 124 -29.00 -9.53 -5.29
C GLU A 124 -28.31 -9.93 -3.98
N ASP A 125 -27.31 -9.16 -3.56
CA ASP A 125 -26.60 -9.33 -2.31
C ASP A 125 -26.33 -7.95 -1.68
N SER A 126 -25.79 -7.92 -0.46
CA SER A 126 -25.46 -6.67 0.23
C SER A 126 -23.96 -6.56 0.54
N THR A 127 -23.34 -5.49 0.05
CA THR A 127 -21.93 -5.19 0.30
C THR A 127 -21.76 -4.23 1.46
N ARG A 128 -20.61 -4.33 2.12
CA ARG A 128 -20.28 -3.49 3.28
C ARG A 128 -19.61 -2.22 2.78
N ILE A 129 -20.19 -1.05 3.05
CA ILE A 129 -19.64 0.27 2.66
C ILE A 129 -19.48 1.14 3.90
N GLY A 130 -18.28 1.68 4.11
CA GLY A 130 -17.99 2.62 5.20
C GLY A 130 -16.49 2.79 5.43
N SER A 131 -16.10 3.96 5.95
CA SER A 131 -14.76 4.23 6.48
C SER A 131 -14.92 4.80 7.89
N GLN A 132 -13.96 4.51 8.77
CA GLN A 132 -13.89 5.05 10.14
C GLN A 132 -15.10 4.71 11.05
N GLY A 133 -15.30 3.42 11.35
CA GLY A 133 -16.14 2.96 12.48
C GLY A 133 -17.64 2.86 12.22
N THR A 134 -18.22 3.65 11.31
CA THR A 134 -19.62 3.47 10.89
C THR A 134 -19.70 2.69 9.60
N VAL A 135 -20.44 1.58 9.60
CA VAL A 135 -20.53 0.73 8.42
C VAL A 135 -21.96 0.37 8.07
N ARG A 136 -22.31 0.57 6.80
CA ARG A 136 -23.63 0.27 6.24
C ARG A 136 -23.57 -0.87 5.23
N ARG A 137 -24.73 -1.46 4.96
CA ARG A 137 -24.93 -2.46 3.92
C ARG A 137 -25.61 -1.80 2.71
N GLN A 138 -25.00 -1.94 1.55
CA GLN A 138 -25.48 -1.43 0.26
C GLN A 138 -25.95 -2.61 -0.58
N ALA A 139 -27.17 -2.55 -1.13
CA ALA A 139 -27.65 -3.57 -2.05
C ALA A 139 -26.92 -3.47 -3.39
N VAL A 140 -26.47 -4.61 -3.93
CA VAL A 140 -25.78 -4.72 -5.22
C VAL A 140 -26.24 -5.96 -5.98
N ASP A 141 -26.19 -5.90 -7.30
CA ASP A 141 -26.51 -7.03 -8.15
C ASP A 141 -25.35 -8.02 -8.22
N VAL A 142 -25.66 -9.31 -8.32
CA VAL A 142 -24.67 -10.40 -8.30
C VAL A 142 -24.37 -10.87 -9.71
N SER A 143 -23.08 -10.98 -10.05
CA SER A 143 -22.67 -11.48 -11.37
C SER A 143 -23.08 -12.94 -11.61
N PRO A 144 -23.40 -13.34 -12.86
CA PRO A 144 -23.79 -14.71 -13.20
C PRO A 144 -22.79 -15.79 -12.74
N LEU A 145 -21.49 -15.55 -12.90
CA LEU A 145 -20.46 -16.49 -12.42
C LEU A 145 -20.51 -16.64 -10.88
N ARG A 146 -20.77 -15.54 -10.16
CA ARG A 146 -20.90 -15.56 -8.70
C ARG A 146 -22.20 -16.26 -8.28
N ARG A 147 -23.32 -16.08 -9.00
CA ARG A 147 -24.57 -16.82 -8.81
C ARG A 147 -24.34 -18.33 -8.84
N VAL A 148 -23.69 -18.84 -9.89
CA VAL A 148 -23.39 -20.27 -10.02
C VAL A 148 -22.44 -20.76 -8.90
N ASN A 149 -21.39 -19.99 -8.59
CA ASN A 149 -20.45 -20.38 -7.53
C ASN A 149 -21.11 -20.41 -6.14
N GLN A 150 -21.97 -19.43 -5.82
CA GLN A 150 -22.70 -19.39 -4.56
C GLN A 150 -23.75 -20.49 -4.48
N ALA A 151 -24.50 -20.75 -5.55
CA ALA A 151 -25.45 -21.85 -5.63
C ALA A 151 -24.79 -23.20 -5.31
N VAL A 152 -23.70 -23.54 -6.01
CA VAL A 152 -22.96 -24.79 -5.76
C VAL A 152 -22.39 -24.86 -4.34
N ALA A 153 -21.89 -23.73 -3.81
CA ALA A 153 -21.40 -23.68 -2.43
C ALA A 153 -22.52 -23.90 -1.41
N LEU A 154 -23.67 -23.25 -1.56
CA LEU A 154 -24.80 -23.38 -0.64
C LEU A 154 -25.38 -24.80 -0.65
N LEU A 155 -25.55 -25.40 -1.83
CA LEU A 155 -26.02 -26.79 -1.99
C LEU A 155 -25.08 -27.78 -1.28
N THR A 156 -23.76 -27.64 -1.47
CA THR A 156 -22.78 -28.55 -0.85
C THR A 156 -22.58 -28.31 0.64
N ILE A 157 -22.75 -27.07 1.13
CA ILE A 157 -22.76 -26.76 2.56
C ILE A 157 -24.00 -27.36 3.22
N GLY A 158 -25.20 -27.11 2.67
CA GLY A 158 -26.45 -27.67 3.17
C GLY A 158 -26.41 -29.20 3.24
N THR A 159 -25.99 -29.84 2.14
CA THR A 159 -25.78 -31.30 2.08
C THR A 159 -24.85 -31.80 3.19
N ARG A 160 -23.72 -31.12 3.40
CA ARG A 160 -22.72 -31.53 4.41
C ARG A 160 -23.23 -31.35 5.84
N GLU A 161 -23.95 -30.26 6.10
CA GLU A 161 -24.55 -29.99 7.41
C GLU A 161 -25.66 -31.00 7.73
N SER A 162 -26.53 -31.30 6.76
CA SER A 162 -27.61 -32.30 6.92
C SER A 162 -27.09 -33.73 7.12
N ALA A 163 -25.94 -34.08 6.53
CA ALA A 163 -25.31 -35.38 6.69
C ALA A 163 -24.42 -35.47 7.96
N PHE A 164 -24.09 -34.35 8.60
CA PHE A 164 -23.20 -34.36 9.76
C PHE A 164 -23.92 -34.94 10.98
N ARG A 165 -23.39 -36.04 11.54
CA ARG A 165 -23.97 -36.76 12.69
C ARG A 165 -25.42 -37.24 12.43
N ASN A 166 -25.73 -37.58 11.19
CA ASN A 166 -27.01 -38.13 10.77
C ASN A 166 -26.82 -39.57 10.23
N VAL A 167 -27.86 -40.38 10.31
CA VAL A 167 -27.89 -41.76 9.79
C VAL A 167 -27.97 -41.75 8.25
N LYS A 168 -28.65 -40.76 7.67
CA LYS A 168 -28.74 -40.59 6.22
C LYS A 168 -27.35 -40.42 5.59
N SER A 169 -27.14 -41.10 4.47
CA SER A 169 -25.88 -41.00 3.74
C SER A 169 -25.73 -39.63 3.08
N VAL A 170 -24.50 -39.23 2.77
CA VAL A 170 -24.23 -37.95 2.07
C VAL A 170 -24.88 -37.94 0.69
N ALA A 171 -24.97 -39.10 0.01
CA ALA A 171 -25.60 -39.22 -1.30
C ALA A 171 -27.11 -39.00 -1.24
N GLU A 172 -27.79 -39.55 -0.23
CA GLU A 172 -29.21 -39.31 0.03
C GLU A 172 -29.49 -37.85 0.38
N CYS A 173 -28.69 -37.26 1.29
CA CYS A 173 -28.80 -35.84 1.63
C CYS A 173 -28.58 -34.93 0.42
N LEU A 174 -27.66 -35.29 -0.48
CA LEU A 174 -27.40 -34.53 -1.71
C LEU A 174 -28.58 -34.63 -2.68
N ALA A 175 -29.15 -35.83 -2.85
CA ALA A 175 -30.33 -36.03 -3.68
C ALA A 175 -31.54 -35.24 -3.14
N ASP A 176 -31.82 -35.34 -1.84
CA ASP A 176 -32.88 -34.59 -1.16
C ASP A 176 -32.70 -33.07 -1.36
N GLU A 177 -31.48 -32.55 -1.16
CA GLU A 177 -31.20 -31.11 -1.31
C GLU A 177 -31.37 -30.64 -2.76
N LEU A 178 -30.90 -31.42 -3.74
CA LEU A 178 -31.03 -31.09 -5.17
C LEU A 178 -32.48 -31.13 -5.65
N ILE A 179 -33.26 -32.14 -5.27
CA ILE A 179 -34.68 -32.24 -5.64
C ILE A 179 -35.48 -31.07 -5.04
N ASN A 180 -35.26 -30.77 -3.75
CA ASN A 180 -35.93 -29.66 -3.08
C ASN A 180 -35.55 -28.31 -3.70
N ALA A 181 -34.27 -28.10 -4.02
CA ALA A 181 -33.80 -26.89 -4.68
C ALA A 181 -34.35 -26.73 -6.11
N ALA A 182 -34.43 -27.82 -6.88
CA ALA A 182 -35.00 -27.81 -8.24
C ALA A 182 -36.49 -27.44 -8.23
N LYS A 183 -37.24 -27.86 -7.21
CA LYS A 183 -38.65 -27.46 -7.00
C LYS A 183 -38.82 -26.06 -6.40
N GLY A 184 -37.73 -25.39 -6.02
CA GLY A 184 -37.80 -24.10 -5.31
C GLY A 184 -38.39 -24.20 -3.90
N SER A 185 -38.32 -25.38 -3.28
CA SER A 185 -38.89 -25.62 -1.96
C SER A 185 -38.07 -24.93 -0.87
N SER A 186 -38.75 -24.29 0.08
CA SER A 186 -38.13 -23.71 1.27
C SER A 186 -37.55 -24.75 2.23
N ASN A 187 -37.76 -26.05 1.99
CA ASN A 187 -37.09 -27.10 2.74
C ASN A 187 -35.58 -27.18 2.44
N SER A 188 -35.14 -26.75 1.25
CA SER A 188 -33.72 -26.67 0.90
C SER A 188 -33.01 -25.58 1.71
N TYR A 189 -31.81 -25.92 2.21
CA TYR A 189 -30.94 -24.95 2.87
C TYR A 189 -30.52 -23.84 1.91
N ALA A 190 -30.18 -24.21 0.66
CA ALA A 190 -29.71 -23.28 -0.34
C ALA A 190 -30.77 -22.23 -0.74
N ILE A 191 -32.04 -22.64 -0.89
CA ILE A 191 -33.15 -21.72 -1.17
C ILE A 191 -33.38 -20.76 -0.01
N LYS A 192 -33.46 -21.28 1.23
CA LYS A 192 -33.60 -20.44 2.44
C LYS A 192 -32.52 -19.37 2.54
N LYS A 193 -31.27 -19.73 2.27
CA LYS A 193 -30.14 -18.79 2.34
C LYS A 193 -30.14 -17.78 1.22
N LYS A 194 -30.49 -18.17 0.00
CA LYS A 194 -30.65 -17.26 -1.12
C LYS A 194 -31.76 -16.23 -0.85
N ASP A 195 -32.93 -16.68 -0.40
CA ASP A 195 -34.07 -15.80 -0.08
C ASP A 195 -33.74 -14.86 1.09
N GLU A 196 -33.00 -15.34 2.10
CA GLU A 196 -32.51 -14.51 3.21
C GLU A 196 -31.59 -13.37 2.71
N LEU A 197 -30.64 -13.68 1.84
CA LEU A 197 -29.71 -12.70 1.25
C LEU A 197 -30.44 -11.66 0.40
N GLU A 198 -31.34 -12.11 -0.49
CA GLU A 198 -32.12 -11.22 -1.35
C GLU A 198 -33.09 -10.34 -0.52
N ARG A 199 -33.66 -10.87 0.57
CA ARG A 199 -34.51 -10.10 1.48
C ARG A 199 -33.73 -8.98 2.18
N VAL A 200 -32.51 -9.27 2.63
CA VAL A 200 -31.62 -8.26 3.24
C VAL A 200 -31.23 -7.20 2.22
N ALA A 201 -30.87 -7.60 1.00
CA ALA A 201 -30.58 -6.67 -0.09
C ALA A 201 -31.78 -5.77 -0.40
N LYS A 202 -32.98 -6.35 -0.56
CA LYS A 202 -34.23 -5.61 -0.81
C LYS A 202 -34.55 -4.60 0.30
N SER A 203 -34.34 -4.96 1.57
CA SER A 203 -34.53 -4.06 2.71
C SER A 203 -33.60 -2.84 2.64
N ASN A 204 -32.31 -3.08 2.36
CA ASN A 204 -31.32 -2.02 2.24
C ASN A 204 -31.64 -1.08 1.06
N ARG A 205 -32.03 -1.62 -0.10
CA ARG A 205 -32.47 -0.83 -1.25
C ARG A 205 -33.71 0.03 -0.93
N ALA A 206 -34.70 -0.53 -0.22
CA ALA A 206 -35.88 0.23 0.20
C ALA A 206 -35.52 1.40 1.14
N SER A 207 -34.56 1.19 2.04
CA SER A 207 -34.05 2.23 2.93
C SER A 207 -33.30 3.35 2.19
N GLU A 208 -32.60 3.02 1.10
CA GLU A 208 -31.94 3.98 0.21
C GLU A 208 -32.96 4.76 -0.62
N SER A 209 -33.92 4.09 -1.24
CA SER A 209 -34.96 4.77 -2.02
C SER A 209 -35.82 5.73 -1.18
N LYS A 210 -36.07 5.41 0.10
CA LYS A 210 -36.70 6.34 1.06
C LYS A 210 -35.82 7.55 1.39
N ARG A 211 -34.49 7.41 1.34
CA ARG A 211 -33.55 8.54 1.50
C ARG A 211 -33.45 9.40 0.25
N GLU A 212 -33.57 8.79 -0.93
CA GLU A 212 -33.48 9.46 -2.21
C GLU A 212 -34.79 10.18 -2.58
N LYS A 213 -35.95 9.57 -2.27
CA LYS A 213 -37.30 10.16 -2.39
C LYS A 213 -37.69 11.08 -1.22
N ALA A 214 -36.74 11.60 -0.45
CA ALA A 214 -36.98 12.68 0.49
C ALA A 214 -36.68 14.02 -0.18
N PRO A 215 -37.66 14.72 -0.80
CA PRO A 215 -37.48 16.14 -1.03
C PRO A 215 -37.40 16.81 0.35
N SER A 216 -36.43 17.72 0.54
CA SER A 216 -36.23 18.55 1.76
C SER A 216 -35.36 17.99 2.91
N ARG A 217 -34.25 17.28 2.65
CA ARG A 217 -33.12 17.22 3.61
C ARG A 217 -31.92 18.09 3.23
N ARG A 218 -31.65 18.28 1.92
CA ARG A 218 -30.59 19.17 1.43
C ARG A 218 -30.86 20.65 1.79
N LYS A 219 -32.05 21.16 1.49
CA LYS A 219 -32.47 22.53 1.91
C LYS A 219 -32.50 22.69 3.44
N LEU A 220 -32.91 21.65 4.17
CA LEU A 220 -32.94 21.68 5.65
C LEU A 220 -31.53 21.74 6.27
N ASN A 221 -30.55 21.02 5.71
CA ASN A 221 -29.17 21.06 6.20
C ASN A 221 -28.47 22.38 5.85
N THR A 222 -28.65 22.91 4.63
CA THR A 222 -28.15 24.25 4.29
C THR A 222 -28.72 25.31 5.22
N ASN A 223 -30.04 25.29 5.49
CA ASN A 223 -30.66 26.21 6.45
C ASN A 223 -30.10 26.05 7.87
N ARG A 224 -29.79 24.83 8.32
CA ARG A 224 -29.22 24.59 9.66
C ARG A 224 -27.79 25.10 9.81
N VAL A 225 -26.98 24.99 8.75
CA VAL A 225 -25.61 25.53 8.74
C VAL A 225 -25.62 27.06 8.72
N VAL A 226 -26.55 27.65 7.96
CA VAL A 226 -26.79 29.10 7.96
C VAL A 226 -27.24 29.58 9.35
N VAL A 227 -28.19 28.90 9.99
CA VAL A 227 -28.62 29.23 11.37
C VAL A 227 -27.47 29.11 12.37
N PHE A 228 -26.60 28.09 12.23
CA PHE A 228 -25.40 27.96 13.06
C PHE A 228 -24.45 29.15 12.87
N ARG A 229 -24.19 29.57 11.63
CA ARG A 229 -23.36 30.76 11.33
C ARG A 229 -23.95 32.01 11.98
N ASP A 230 -25.23 32.26 11.78
CA ASP A 230 -25.87 33.49 12.28
C ASP A 230 -25.89 33.53 13.81
N GLN A 231 -26.05 32.37 14.47
CA GLN A 231 -25.92 32.27 15.92
C GLN A 231 -24.49 32.51 16.39
N LEU A 232 -23.49 31.96 15.68
CA LEU A 232 -22.08 32.19 15.98
C LEU A 232 -21.72 33.68 15.83
N TYR A 233 -22.21 34.36 14.79
CA TYR A 233 -21.95 35.79 14.59
C TYR A 233 -22.48 36.64 15.73
N LYS A 234 -23.68 36.34 16.26
CA LYS A 234 -24.22 37.05 17.44
C LYS A 234 -23.33 36.98 18.67
N HIS A 235 -22.55 35.90 18.83
CA HIS A 235 -21.57 35.79 19.91
C HIS A 235 -20.31 36.62 19.64
N LEU A 236 -19.93 36.81 18.37
CA LEU A 236 -18.68 37.48 17.98
C LEU A 236 -18.83 38.98 17.72
N GLU A 237 -20.01 39.45 17.30
CA GLU A 237 -20.32 40.85 17.01
C GLU A 237 -20.01 41.84 18.16
N PRO A 238 -20.24 41.49 19.46
CA PRO A 238 -19.95 42.40 20.56
C PRO A 238 -18.45 42.62 20.81
N VAL A 239 -17.58 41.77 20.25
CA VAL A 239 -16.14 41.81 20.50
C VAL A 239 -15.47 42.80 19.54
N GLN A 240 -14.70 43.73 20.10
CA GLN A 240 -13.96 44.72 19.33
C GLN A 240 -12.92 44.05 18.42
N SER A 241 -12.81 44.53 17.17
CA SER A 241 -11.80 44.04 16.22
C SER A 241 -10.39 44.18 16.80
N GLY A 242 -9.65 43.06 16.84
CA GLY A 242 -8.31 42.97 17.42
C GLY A 242 -8.27 42.43 18.87
N ASP A 243 -9.40 42.28 19.54
CA ASP A 243 -9.48 41.65 20.87
C ASP A 243 -9.51 40.11 20.78
N PHE A 244 -8.33 39.51 20.60
CA PHE A 244 -8.16 38.05 20.49
C PHE A 244 -8.57 37.28 21.76
N GLU A 245 -8.45 37.89 22.94
CA GLU A 245 -8.86 37.27 24.20
C GLU A 245 -10.38 37.28 24.35
N GLY A 246 -11.03 38.40 23.98
CA GLY A 246 -12.48 38.51 23.86
C GLY A 246 -13.04 37.47 22.89
N TYR A 247 -12.46 37.35 21.68
CA TYR A 247 -12.90 36.33 20.72
C TYR A 247 -12.72 34.92 21.26
N THR A 248 -11.61 34.62 21.96
CA THR A 248 -11.41 33.31 22.59
C THR A 248 -12.50 33.02 23.62
N LYS A 249 -12.80 33.99 24.49
CA LYS A 249 -13.81 33.85 25.55
C LYS A 249 -15.20 33.60 24.97
N GLU A 250 -15.61 34.39 23.98
CA GLU A 250 -16.92 34.24 23.34
C GLU A 250 -17.03 32.96 22.51
N LEU A 251 -15.98 32.55 21.79
CA LEU A 251 -15.96 31.26 21.08
C LEU A 251 -16.06 30.08 22.06
N VAL A 252 -15.44 30.18 23.24
CA VAL A 252 -15.59 29.17 24.27
C VAL A 252 -16.99 29.17 24.86
N ALA A 253 -17.57 30.34 25.15
CA ALA A 253 -18.94 30.45 25.65
C ALA A 253 -19.97 29.88 24.65
N ALA A 254 -19.84 30.24 23.37
CA ALA A 254 -20.69 29.76 22.28
C ALA A 254 -20.60 28.24 22.08
N GLY A 255 -19.46 27.60 22.36
CA GLY A 255 -19.33 26.15 22.31
C GLY A 255 -20.14 25.40 23.38
N GLY A 256 -20.63 26.10 24.42
CA GLY A 256 -21.55 25.53 25.40
C GLY A 256 -23.01 25.47 24.91
N THR A 257 -23.38 26.33 23.96
CA THR A 257 -24.74 26.44 23.42
C THR A 257 -24.86 25.89 22.00
N LEU A 258 -23.81 26.01 21.20
CA LEU A 258 -23.76 25.57 19.80
C LEU A 258 -23.11 24.20 19.65
N GLU A 259 -23.65 23.36 18.76
CA GLU A 259 -23.16 22.00 18.52
C GLU A 259 -21.89 21.98 17.64
N TYR A 260 -20.75 22.45 18.16
CA TYR A 260 -19.50 22.57 17.37
C TYR A 260 -19.05 21.29 16.69
N LEU A 261 -19.16 20.13 17.34
CA LEU A 261 -18.74 18.85 16.72
C LEU A 261 -19.54 18.53 15.45
N LYS A 262 -20.83 18.87 15.43
CA LYS A 262 -21.72 18.60 14.30
C LYS A 262 -21.51 19.57 13.14
N TYR A 263 -21.13 20.81 13.46
CA TYR A 263 -20.90 21.88 12.49
C TYR A 263 -19.41 22.26 12.39
N ALA A 264 -18.50 21.33 12.67
CA ALA A 264 -17.08 21.62 12.77
C ALA A 264 -16.50 22.19 11.46
N ASP A 265 -16.89 21.65 10.31
CA ASP A 265 -16.46 22.18 9.01
C ASP A 265 -16.94 23.61 8.80
N ALA A 266 -18.22 23.90 9.08
CA ALA A 266 -18.77 25.24 8.98
C ALA A 266 -18.11 26.22 9.95
N LEU A 267 -17.83 25.78 11.18
CA LEU A 267 -17.09 26.56 12.17
C LEU A 267 -15.70 26.95 11.63
N PHE A 268 -14.93 25.98 11.12
CA PHE A 268 -13.59 26.26 10.62
C PHE A 268 -13.58 27.03 9.29
N GLU A 269 -14.56 26.83 8.40
CA GLU A 269 -14.76 27.68 7.22
C GLU A 269 -14.97 29.15 7.60
N ILE A 270 -15.84 29.40 8.59
CA ILE A 270 -16.11 30.74 9.11
C ILE A 270 -14.84 31.35 9.72
N LEU A 271 -14.15 30.62 10.60
CA LEU A 271 -12.99 31.14 11.34
C LEU A 271 -11.72 31.26 10.47
N ILE A 272 -11.58 30.50 9.40
CA ILE A 272 -10.38 30.53 8.52
C ILE A 272 -10.62 31.42 7.30
N VAL A 273 -11.75 31.23 6.61
CA VAL A 273 -12.01 31.82 5.29
C VAL A 273 -12.99 33.01 5.39
N GLY A 274 -13.75 33.09 6.48
CA GLY A 274 -14.59 34.25 6.81
C GLY A 274 -16.06 34.06 6.49
N GLY A 275 -16.46 32.90 5.97
CA GLY A 275 -17.83 32.59 5.57
C GLY A 275 -17.99 31.13 5.16
N LEU A 276 -19.23 30.73 4.89
CA LEU A 276 -19.58 29.37 4.47
C LEU A 276 -19.24 29.13 3.01
N LEU A 277 -18.73 27.93 2.70
CA LEU A 277 -18.41 27.53 1.34
C LEU A 277 -19.44 26.54 0.78
N GLN A 278 -19.74 26.68 -0.51
CA GLN A 278 -20.50 25.71 -1.27
C GLN A 278 -19.59 24.61 -1.83
N PRO A 279 -20.12 23.41 -2.15
CA PRO A 279 -19.37 22.40 -2.89
C PRO A 279 -18.78 22.98 -4.18
N GLY A 280 -17.45 23.01 -4.29
CA GLY A 280 -16.75 23.73 -5.36
C GLY A 280 -15.95 24.95 -4.89
N GLY A 281 -16.06 25.35 -3.62
CA GLY A 281 -15.17 26.31 -2.99
C GLY A 281 -15.54 27.78 -3.17
N SER A 282 -16.69 28.07 -3.80
CA SER A 282 -17.27 29.41 -3.84
C SER A 282 -18.02 29.70 -2.55
N PHE A 283 -18.07 30.97 -2.15
CA PHE A 283 -18.88 31.40 -1.01
C PHE A 283 -20.37 31.16 -1.25
N VAL A 284 -21.11 30.91 -0.17
CA VAL A 284 -22.56 30.92 -0.20
C VAL A 284 -23.04 32.34 -0.51
N ASP A 285 -23.76 32.52 -1.62
CA ASP A 285 -24.33 33.80 -2.04
C ASP A 285 -25.67 34.04 -1.32
N ASP A 286 -25.60 34.48 -0.07
CA ASP A 286 -26.77 34.79 0.77
C ASP A 286 -26.74 36.19 1.37
N GLY A 287 -25.82 37.05 0.93
CA GLY A 287 -25.70 38.45 1.35
C GLY A 287 -25.25 38.64 2.81
N ALA A 288 -24.83 37.59 3.50
CA ALA A 288 -24.37 37.70 4.89
C ALA A 288 -23.02 38.42 5.00
N PRO A 289 -22.79 39.19 6.09
CA PRO A 289 -21.49 39.82 6.33
C PRO A 289 -20.40 38.77 6.58
N LYS A 290 -19.14 39.16 6.37
CA LYS A 290 -17.99 38.32 6.76
C LYS A 290 -17.93 38.18 8.28
N SER A 291 -17.39 37.05 8.73
CA SER A 291 -17.16 36.79 10.15
C SER A 291 -16.37 37.92 10.82
N PRO A 292 -16.81 38.42 12.01
CA PRO A 292 -16.05 39.41 12.78
C PRO A 292 -14.63 38.92 13.13
N PHE A 293 -14.49 37.61 13.37
CA PHE A 293 -13.20 36.96 13.55
C PHE A 293 -12.94 35.95 12.42
N SER A 294 -11.89 36.19 11.64
CA SER A 294 -11.39 35.24 10.64
C SER A 294 -9.93 35.48 10.31
N ILE A 295 -9.19 34.43 9.94
CA ILE A 295 -7.83 34.57 9.37
C ILE A 295 -7.86 35.42 8.09
N ALA A 296 -8.97 35.43 7.35
CA ALA A 296 -9.16 36.31 6.20
C ALA A 296 -9.06 37.81 6.54
N ASN A 297 -9.28 38.19 7.80
CA ASN A 297 -9.25 39.58 8.29
C ASN A 297 -7.83 40.05 8.67
N VAL A 298 -6.80 39.21 8.52
CA VAL A 298 -5.41 39.62 8.76
C VAL A 298 -5.06 40.81 7.85
N PRO A 299 -4.53 41.93 8.41
CA PRO A 299 -4.12 43.10 7.62
C PRO A 299 -3.03 42.77 6.59
N GLU A 300 -2.96 43.57 5.54
CA GLU A 300 -1.92 43.49 4.52
C GLU A 300 -0.90 44.62 4.70
N PRO A 301 0.42 44.36 4.54
CA PRO A 301 1.05 43.11 4.11
C PRO A 301 1.05 42.02 5.19
N ILE A 302 1.02 40.75 4.76
CA ILE A 302 0.89 39.60 5.67
C ILE A 302 2.16 39.45 6.52
N GLN A 303 2.00 39.58 7.84
CA GLN A 303 3.06 39.32 8.82
C GLN A 303 2.74 38.03 9.59
N VAL A 304 3.73 37.13 9.72
CA VAL A 304 3.56 35.83 10.38
C VAL A 304 3.12 35.99 11.85
N ASP A 305 3.67 36.99 12.55
CA ASP A 305 3.31 37.27 13.95
C ASP A 305 1.86 37.70 14.12
N GLU A 306 1.27 38.42 13.16
CA GLU A 306 -0.15 38.76 13.18
C GLU A 306 -1.02 37.52 12.98
N VAL A 307 -0.68 36.65 12.02
CA VAL A 307 -1.39 35.38 11.79
C VAL A 307 -1.31 34.47 13.03
N LYS A 308 -0.18 34.49 13.73
CA LYS A 308 0.04 33.72 14.96
C LYS A 308 -0.96 34.08 16.07
N LYS A 309 -1.37 35.35 16.18
CA LYS A 309 -2.42 35.77 17.13
C LYS A 309 -3.75 35.10 16.83
N TYR A 310 -4.12 34.99 15.54
CA TYR A 310 -5.32 34.27 15.13
C TYR A 310 -5.19 32.77 15.45
N VAL A 311 -4.07 32.13 15.11
CA VAL A 311 -3.81 30.70 15.37
C VAL A 311 -3.84 30.39 16.87
N GLU A 312 -3.40 31.30 17.73
CA GLU A 312 -3.46 31.14 19.19
C GLU A 312 -4.90 31.06 19.71
N VAL A 313 -5.86 31.76 19.09
CA VAL A 313 -7.30 31.61 19.41
C VAL A 313 -7.76 30.19 19.12
N PHE A 314 -7.37 29.59 17.98
CA PHE A 314 -7.65 28.19 17.68
C PHE A 314 -7.01 27.25 18.71
N ASN A 315 -5.77 27.54 19.13
CA ASN A 315 -5.05 26.74 20.13
C ASN A 315 -5.83 26.73 21.46
N LYS A 316 -6.21 27.91 21.97
CA LYS A 316 -7.02 28.05 23.19
C LYS A 316 -8.39 27.38 23.06
N LEU A 317 -9.06 27.53 21.91
CA LEU A 317 -10.36 26.90 21.64
C LEU A 317 -10.25 25.36 21.63
N ILE A 318 -9.26 24.81 20.93
CA ILE A 318 -9.05 23.35 20.83
C ILE A 318 -8.58 22.76 22.15
N ARG A 319 -7.80 23.49 22.96
CA ARG A 319 -7.47 23.05 24.32
C ARG A 319 -8.72 22.85 25.17
N ARG A 320 -9.72 23.73 25.03
CA ARG A 320 -11.01 23.61 25.72
C ARG A 320 -11.90 22.52 25.11
N TYR A 321 -11.97 22.45 23.78
CA TYR A 321 -12.79 21.50 23.02
C TYR A 321 -11.91 20.57 22.20
N LYS A 322 -11.22 19.64 22.88
CA LYS A 322 -10.21 18.75 22.27
C LYS A 322 -10.75 17.93 21.10
N TYR A 323 -12.05 17.62 21.10
CA TYR A 323 -12.72 16.90 20.03
C TYR A 323 -12.73 17.64 18.68
N LEU A 324 -12.45 18.95 18.65
CA LEU A 324 -12.37 19.75 17.41
C LEU A 324 -11.06 19.58 16.65
N GLN A 325 -10.01 19.07 17.30
CA GLN A 325 -8.71 18.91 16.65
C GLN A 325 -8.78 17.95 15.46
N ARG A 326 -9.49 16.83 15.63
CA ARG A 326 -9.59 15.80 14.59
C ARG A 326 -10.39 16.28 13.37
N PRO A 327 -11.58 16.91 13.50
CA PRO A 327 -12.27 17.54 12.37
C PRO A 327 -11.43 18.59 11.64
N LEU A 328 -10.68 19.43 12.36
CA LEU A 328 -9.78 20.41 11.75
C LEU A 328 -8.75 19.74 10.82
N GLU A 329 -8.09 18.70 11.32
CA GLU A 329 -7.05 17.95 10.61
C GLU A 329 -7.59 17.10 9.46
N GLU A 330 -8.64 16.30 9.71
CA GLU A 330 -9.07 15.23 8.81
C GLU A 330 -10.15 15.68 7.80
N SER A 331 -10.84 16.78 8.06
CA SER A 331 -11.96 17.25 7.23
C SER A 331 -11.79 18.69 6.75
N SER A 332 -11.72 19.65 7.68
CA SER A 332 -11.85 21.06 7.35
C SER A 332 -10.64 21.59 6.58
N LEU A 333 -9.42 21.44 7.10
CA LEU A 333 -8.20 21.86 6.38
C LEU A 333 -8.06 21.14 5.02
N PRO A 334 -8.21 19.80 4.90
CA PRO A 334 -8.23 19.12 3.61
C PRO A 334 -9.24 19.71 2.62
N SER A 335 -10.47 20.00 3.06
CA SER A 335 -11.51 20.61 2.23
C SER A 335 -11.10 22.00 1.75
N LEU A 336 -10.58 22.85 2.64
CA LEU A 336 -10.09 24.19 2.28
C LEU A 336 -8.94 24.11 1.27
N MET A 337 -7.94 23.24 1.50
CA MET A 337 -6.80 23.02 0.60
C MET A 337 -7.24 22.60 -0.81
N GLN A 338 -8.32 21.81 -0.92
CA GLN A 338 -8.86 21.40 -2.21
C GLN A 338 -9.29 22.58 -3.08
N TYR A 339 -9.83 23.63 -2.47
CA TYR A 339 -10.44 24.76 -3.18
C TYR A 339 -9.57 26.01 -3.22
N MET A 340 -8.50 26.07 -2.43
CA MET A 340 -7.60 27.22 -2.35
C MET A 340 -7.17 27.76 -3.71
N HIS A 341 -6.93 26.90 -4.71
CA HIS A 341 -6.54 27.32 -6.07
C HIS A 341 -7.50 28.34 -6.73
N ARG A 342 -8.78 28.37 -6.32
CA ARG A 342 -9.84 29.25 -6.86
C ARG A 342 -9.92 30.61 -6.17
N TRP A 343 -9.27 30.77 -5.02
CA TRP A 343 -9.36 32.01 -4.24
C TRP A 343 -8.39 33.09 -4.74
N PRO A 344 -8.60 34.37 -4.35
CA PRO A 344 -7.62 35.43 -4.59
C PRO A 344 -6.25 35.11 -3.95
N PRO A 345 -5.14 35.61 -4.52
CA PRO A 345 -3.78 35.35 -4.03
C PRO A 345 -3.60 35.76 -2.56
N GLU A 346 -4.10 36.93 -2.17
CA GLU A 346 -4.06 37.44 -0.79
C GLU A 346 -4.65 36.45 0.23
N GLN A 347 -5.78 35.84 -0.12
CA GLN A 347 -6.45 34.88 0.74
C GLN A 347 -5.71 33.54 0.79
N LYS A 348 -5.15 33.09 -0.34
CA LYS A 348 -4.34 31.87 -0.40
C LYS A 348 -3.14 31.96 0.55
N ASP A 349 -2.45 33.10 0.54
CA ASP A 349 -1.25 33.30 1.34
C ASP A 349 -1.56 33.33 2.84
N LYS A 350 -2.63 34.04 3.26
CA LYS A 350 -3.09 34.05 4.67
C LYS A 350 -3.38 32.64 5.19
N VAL A 351 -4.11 31.84 4.40
CA VAL A 351 -4.46 30.46 4.77
C VAL A 351 -3.24 29.53 4.74
N ALA A 352 -2.33 29.69 3.79
CA ALA A 352 -1.09 28.92 3.73
C ALA A 352 -0.20 29.20 4.96
N VAL A 353 -0.04 30.48 5.34
CA VAL A 353 0.74 30.87 6.53
C VAL A 353 0.11 30.30 7.80
N ALA A 354 -1.21 30.45 7.97
CA ALA A 354 -1.91 29.90 9.12
C ALA A 354 -1.81 28.38 9.20
N THR A 355 -1.89 27.68 8.07
CA THR A 355 -1.72 26.22 7.99
C THR A 355 -0.32 25.81 8.41
N GLY A 356 0.72 26.54 7.97
CA GLY A 356 2.10 26.32 8.42
C GLY A 356 2.26 26.44 9.94
N LEU A 357 1.70 27.49 10.54
CA LEU A 357 1.69 27.70 11.99
C LEU A 357 0.88 26.63 12.75
N MET A 358 -0.27 26.22 12.22
CA MET A 358 -1.07 25.15 12.83
C MET A 358 -0.34 23.81 12.81
N ILE A 359 0.42 23.52 11.75
CA ILE A 359 1.26 22.32 11.66
C ILE A 359 2.47 22.43 12.60
N SER A 360 3.17 23.56 12.64
CA SER A 360 4.35 23.75 13.50
C SER A 360 4.01 23.62 14.99
N GLN A 361 2.83 24.09 15.40
CA GLN A 361 2.35 24.01 16.78
C GLN A 361 1.66 22.68 17.13
N GLY A 362 1.56 21.74 16.17
CA GLY A 362 0.91 20.44 16.38
C GLY A 362 -0.62 20.52 16.55
N LEU A 363 -1.27 21.59 16.08
CA LEU A 363 -2.73 21.71 16.01
C LEU A 363 -3.29 20.87 14.86
N ALA A 364 -2.56 20.76 13.76
CA ALA A 364 -2.92 19.95 12.60
C ALA A 364 -1.74 19.09 12.12
N SER A 365 -2.03 17.96 11.49
CA SER A 365 -1.03 17.12 10.83
C SER A 365 -0.71 17.65 9.42
N ALA A 366 0.54 17.46 8.97
CA ALA A 366 0.91 17.70 7.57
C ALA A 366 0.11 16.83 6.57
N GLY A 367 -0.63 15.83 7.04
CA GLY A 367 -1.55 15.03 6.23
C GLY A 367 -2.60 15.85 5.49
N CYS A 368 -2.99 17.03 5.99
CA CYS A 368 -3.95 17.89 5.29
C CYS A 368 -3.45 18.36 3.90
N LEU A 369 -2.13 18.46 3.73
CA LEU A 369 -1.49 18.85 2.47
C LEU A 369 -1.60 17.77 1.39
N GLN A 370 -1.87 16.50 1.74
CA GLN A 370 -2.02 15.42 0.75
C GLN A 370 -3.11 15.73 -0.28
N THR A 371 -4.13 16.50 0.10
CA THR A 371 -5.21 16.91 -0.81
C THR A 371 -4.69 17.71 -2.01
N LEU A 372 -3.57 18.43 -1.84
CA LEU A 372 -2.92 19.20 -2.90
C LEU A 372 -2.23 18.31 -3.95
N THR A 373 -2.05 17.01 -3.69
CA THR A 373 -1.47 16.06 -4.67
C THR A 373 -2.46 15.58 -5.73
N LYS A 374 -3.75 15.96 -5.62
CA LYS A 374 -4.78 15.64 -6.62
C LYS A 374 -4.43 16.28 -7.97
N ASP A 375 -4.54 15.50 -9.05
CA ASP A 375 -4.17 15.91 -10.40
C ASP A 375 -4.80 17.23 -10.86
N SER A 376 -6.03 17.53 -10.43
CA SER A 376 -6.73 18.78 -10.78
C SER A 376 -6.07 20.04 -10.20
N ILE A 377 -5.33 19.93 -9.09
CA ILE A 377 -4.69 21.06 -8.41
C ILE A 377 -3.22 21.16 -8.82
N VAL A 378 -2.59 20.01 -9.04
CA VAL A 378 -1.17 19.89 -9.41
C VAL A 378 -0.88 20.44 -10.81
N LYS A 379 -1.83 20.30 -11.76
CA LYS A 379 -1.67 20.77 -13.15
C LYS A 379 -1.35 22.26 -13.27
N ASP A 380 -1.95 23.09 -12.41
CA ASP A 380 -1.86 24.56 -12.52
C ASP A 380 -0.68 25.15 -11.72
N GLY A 381 0.16 24.31 -11.11
CA GLY A 381 1.26 24.76 -10.23
C GLY A 381 0.82 25.38 -8.90
N ALA A 382 -0.49 25.55 -8.68
CA ALA A 382 -1.04 26.10 -7.45
C ALA A 382 -0.68 25.28 -6.21
N ALA A 383 -0.68 23.94 -6.32
CA ALA A 383 -0.26 23.05 -5.25
C ALA A 383 1.16 23.37 -4.76
N LEU A 384 2.09 23.57 -5.69
CA LEU A 384 3.49 23.84 -5.40
C LEU A 384 3.68 25.18 -4.68
N ASN A 385 2.99 26.23 -5.13
CA ASN A 385 3.06 27.56 -4.49
C ASN A 385 2.52 27.54 -3.05
N ILE A 386 1.41 26.84 -2.82
CA ILE A 386 0.80 26.69 -1.49
C ILE A 386 1.76 25.95 -0.56
N VAL A 387 2.29 24.80 -0.99
CA VAL A 387 3.22 23.99 -0.20
C VAL A 387 4.51 24.76 0.10
N THR A 388 5.03 25.52 -0.86
CA THR A 388 6.23 26.36 -0.66
C THR A 388 6.00 27.39 0.43
N SER A 389 4.83 28.04 0.44
CA SER A 389 4.47 29.03 1.45
C SER A 389 4.31 28.40 2.85
N VAL A 390 3.68 27.23 2.93
CA VAL A 390 3.57 26.45 4.18
C VAL A 390 4.96 26.06 4.71
N PHE A 391 5.83 25.54 3.85
CA PHE A 391 7.18 25.12 4.24
C PHE A 391 8.05 26.29 4.69
N ARG A 392 7.92 27.46 4.03
CA ARG A 392 8.61 28.67 4.45
C ARG A 392 8.28 29.05 5.89
N VAL A 393 7.01 28.96 6.27
CA VAL A 393 6.57 29.28 7.63
C VAL A 393 7.05 28.24 8.64
N ILE A 394 6.98 26.96 8.31
CA ILE A 394 7.50 25.91 9.19
C ILE A 394 9.00 26.06 9.40
N LEU A 395 9.77 26.33 8.34
CA LEU A 395 11.23 26.49 8.42
C LEU A 395 11.67 27.81 9.06
N ALA A 396 10.78 28.80 9.15
CA ALA A 396 11.05 30.00 9.94
C ALA A 396 10.99 29.72 11.45
N GLU A 397 10.18 28.76 11.90
CA GLU A 397 10.04 28.41 13.33
C GLU A 397 10.81 27.14 13.73
N GLN A 398 11.09 26.24 12.79
CA GLN A 398 11.58 24.87 13.06
C GLN A 398 12.69 24.46 12.08
N THR A 399 13.44 23.41 12.42
CA THR A 399 14.52 22.90 11.57
C THR A 399 14.00 22.03 10.42
N MET A 400 14.86 21.77 9.43
CA MET A 400 14.54 20.88 8.31
C MET A 400 14.28 19.43 8.77
N GLU A 401 14.95 18.95 9.82
CA GLU A 401 14.69 17.64 10.43
C GLU A 401 13.28 17.57 11.00
N HIS A 402 12.82 18.65 11.62
CA HIS A 402 11.46 18.74 12.14
C HIS A 402 10.43 18.71 11.00
N LEU A 403 10.64 19.51 9.94
CA LEU A 403 9.78 19.48 8.74
C LEU A 403 9.74 18.07 8.12
N SER A 404 10.89 17.42 7.94
CA SER A 404 10.98 16.03 7.46
C SER A 404 10.17 15.05 8.31
N SER A 405 10.23 15.18 9.64
CA SER A 405 9.46 14.36 10.59
C SER A 405 7.95 14.61 10.46
N LEU A 406 7.53 15.87 10.35
CA LEU A 406 6.13 16.25 10.15
C LEU A 406 5.58 15.68 8.83
N LEU A 407 6.32 15.81 7.73
CA LEU A 407 5.95 15.25 6.43
C LEU A 407 5.81 13.73 6.48
N LYS A 408 6.75 13.04 7.14
CA LYS A 408 6.71 11.59 7.32
C LYS A 408 5.49 11.15 8.13
N LYS A 409 5.17 11.84 9.24
CA LYS A 409 3.97 11.59 10.05
C LYS A 409 2.68 11.88 9.28
N GLY A 410 2.70 12.92 8.45
CA GLY A 410 1.61 13.28 7.53
C GLY A 410 1.50 12.38 6.30
N GLY A 411 2.29 11.31 6.18
CA GLY A 411 2.24 10.37 5.06
C GLY A 411 2.78 10.90 3.72
N ILE A 412 3.44 12.05 3.72
CA ILE A 412 4.05 12.65 2.52
C ILE A 412 5.47 12.09 2.37
N LYS A 413 5.62 11.10 1.49
CA LYS A 413 6.90 10.40 1.27
C LYS A 413 7.75 11.03 0.17
N ASP A 414 7.09 11.59 -0.85
CA ASP A 414 7.70 12.16 -2.03
C ASP A 414 7.15 13.57 -2.29
N LEU A 415 8.06 14.54 -2.41
CA LEU A 415 7.73 15.94 -2.68
C LEU A 415 7.39 16.19 -4.14
N LEU A 416 7.84 15.32 -5.06
CA LEU A 416 7.54 15.44 -6.50
C LEU A 416 6.05 15.28 -6.78
N LEU A 417 5.26 14.72 -5.85
CA LEU A 417 3.81 14.60 -6.00
C LEU A 417 3.10 15.97 -6.11
N PHE A 418 3.68 17.03 -5.53
CA PHE A 418 3.15 18.39 -5.64
C PHE A 418 3.53 19.09 -6.96
N PHE A 419 4.47 18.53 -7.73
CA PHE A 419 4.91 19.08 -9.01
C PHE A 419 3.98 18.63 -10.14
N PRO A 420 3.69 19.53 -11.11
CA PRO A 420 3.04 19.16 -12.36
C PRO A 420 3.68 17.93 -12.98
N LEU A 421 2.90 17.03 -13.59
CA LEU A 421 3.39 15.78 -14.17
C LEU A 421 4.58 15.98 -15.13
N SER A 422 4.60 17.09 -15.87
CA SER A 422 5.69 17.45 -16.79
C SER A 422 7.00 17.88 -16.09
N LYS A 423 6.96 18.23 -14.81
CA LYS A 423 8.09 18.76 -14.03
C LYS A 423 8.47 17.87 -12.83
N ARG A 424 8.06 16.60 -12.81
CA ARG A 424 8.39 15.65 -11.73
C ARG A 424 9.82 15.10 -11.88
N THR A 425 10.79 15.98 -11.78
CA THR A 425 12.22 15.66 -11.90
C THR A 425 12.99 16.23 -10.70
N ALA A 426 14.09 15.59 -10.32
CA ALA A 426 14.94 16.06 -9.23
C ALA A 426 15.42 17.51 -9.49
N ASP A 427 15.88 17.81 -10.71
CA ASP A 427 16.36 19.14 -11.09
C ASP A 427 15.30 20.22 -10.90
N ALA A 428 14.07 19.98 -11.38
CA ALA A 428 12.96 20.92 -11.20
C ALA A 428 12.67 21.20 -9.72
N LEU A 429 12.79 20.20 -8.84
CA LEU A 429 12.62 20.39 -7.39
C LEU A 429 13.74 21.23 -6.81
N LEU A 430 14.99 20.93 -7.16
CA LEU A 430 16.17 21.65 -6.68
C LEU A 430 16.12 23.11 -7.11
N THR A 431 15.83 23.38 -8.39
CA THR A 431 15.70 24.74 -8.94
C THR A 431 14.57 25.50 -8.23
N HIS A 432 13.37 24.91 -8.14
CA HIS A 432 12.22 25.58 -7.52
C HIS A 432 12.49 26.01 -6.07
N PHE A 433 13.02 25.12 -5.23
CA PHE A 433 13.25 25.46 -3.83
C PHE A 433 14.46 26.38 -3.63
N LYS A 434 15.46 26.36 -4.51
CA LYS A 434 16.54 27.36 -4.52
C LYS A 434 16.00 28.75 -4.87
N ASP A 435 15.20 28.85 -5.93
CA ASP A 435 14.58 30.11 -6.38
C ASP A 435 13.60 30.65 -5.33
N ALA A 436 12.95 29.78 -4.56
CA ALA A 436 12.06 30.16 -3.46
C ALA A 436 12.77 30.56 -2.15
N ASN A 437 14.11 30.63 -2.14
CA ASN A 437 14.97 30.85 -0.97
C ASN A 437 14.86 29.78 0.12
N LEU A 438 14.61 28.53 -0.27
CA LEU A 438 14.51 27.35 0.62
C LEU A 438 15.55 26.28 0.24
N SER A 439 16.81 26.70 0.06
CA SER A 439 17.93 25.82 -0.32
C SER A 439 18.11 24.63 0.64
N GLN A 440 17.77 24.80 1.91
CA GLN A 440 17.78 23.73 2.92
C GLN A 440 16.94 22.50 2.51
N ILE A 441 15.81 22.72 1.82
CA ILE A 441 14.96 21.61 1.32
C ILE A 441 15.64 20.92 0.15
N ALA A 442 16.26 21.68 -0.76
CA ALA A 442 16.99 21.14 -1.89
C ALA A 442 18.18 20.29 -1.42
N ASP A 443 18.97 20.79 -0.48
CA ASP A 443 20.12 20.07 0.10
C ASP A 443 19.69 18.80 0.85
N TRP A 444 18.60 18.88 1.61
CA TRP A 444 18.01 17.72 2.27
C TRP A 444 17.52 16.67 1.27
N TYR A 445 16.87 17.10 0.19
CA TYR A 445 16.37 16.21 -0.85
C TYR A 445 17.51 15.49 -1.56
N THR A 446 18.58 16.21 -1.93
CA THR A 446 19.80 15.61 -2.50
C THR A 446 20.39 14.58 -1.54
N LYS A 447 20.60 14.93 -0.26
CA LYS A 447 21.11 13.99 0.76
C LYS A 447 20.23 12.74 0.88
N LYS A 448 18.90 12.91 0.86
CA LYS A 448 17.94 11.80 0.91
C LYS A 448 18.04 10.90 -0.34
N GLN A 449 18.14 11.47 -1.53
CA GLN A 449 18.32 10.71 -2.77
C GLN A 449 19.64 9.94 -2.76
N THR A 450 20.75 10.60 -2.42
CA THR A 450 22.06 9.96 -2.29
C THR A 450 21.99 8.80 -1.29
N SER A 451 21.40 9.01 -0.11
CA SER A 451 21.25 7.93 0.88
C SER A 451 20.41 6.76 0.37
N ALA A 452 19.33 7.02 -0.35
CA ALA A 452 18.48 5.97 -0.92
C ALA A 452 19.22 5.16 -2.01
N LEU A 453 19.97 5.85 -2.88
CA LEU A 453 20.81 5.23 -3.90
C LEU A 453 21.89 4.35 -3.27
N LYS A 454 22.54 4.81 -2.19
CA LYS A 454 23.50 3.99 -1.42
C LYS A 454 22.85 2.70 -0.93
N THR A 455 21.70 2.79 -0.27
CA THR A 455 20.99 1.60 0.25
C THR A 455 20.58 0.64 -0.87
N GLN A 456 20.12 1.17 -2.00
CA GLN A 456 19.76 0.36 -3.17
C GLN A 456 20.98 -0.36 -3.75
N LEU A 457 22.10 0.35 -3.95
CA LEU A 457 23.33 -0.22 -4.48
C LEU A 457 23.92 -1.29 -3.54
N ILE A 458 23.92 -1.05 -2.22
CA ILE A 458 24.34 -2.07 -1.23
C ILE A 458 23.50 -3.35 -1.36
N ALA A 459 22.17 -3.22 -1.48
CA ALA A 459 21.28 -4.37 -1.62
C ALA A 459 21.50 -5.11 -2.96
N GLN A 460 21.72 -4.38 -4.04
CA GLN A 460 22.03 -4.94 -5.36
C GLN A 460 23.35 -5.71 -5.32
N LEU A 461 24.42 -5.11 -4.78
CA LEU A 461 25.73 -5.75 -4.66
C LEU A 461 25.68 -7.01 -3.81
N LYS A 462 24.96 -6.97 -2.68
CA LYS A 462 24.72 -8.14 -1.84
C LYS A 462 24.08 -9.28 -2.64
N GLN A 463 23.01 -8.99 -3.37
CA GLN A 463 22.29 -9.98 -4.18
C GLN A 463 23.18 -10.55 -5.30
N MET A 464 23.97 -9.72 -5.96
CA MET A 464 24.90 -10.18 -7.00
C MET A 464 25.99 -11.10 -6.43
N CYS A 465 26.48 -10.80 -5.23
CA CYS A 465 27.46 -11.66 -4.54
C CYS A 465 26.85 -12.99 -4.09
N GLU A 466 25.62 -12.98 -3.56
CA GLU A 466 24.88 -14.20 -3.16
C GLU A 466 24.57 -15.11 -4.36
N ASN A 467 24.39 -14.52 -5.54
CA ASN A 467 24.18 -15.24 -6.80
C ASN A 467 25.48 -15.71 -7.47
N GLU A 468 26.65 -15.42 -6.88
CA GLU A 468 27.98 -15.74 -7.44
C GLU A 468 28.19 -15.18 -8.87
N GLU A 469 27.65 -13.98 -9.14
CA GLU A 469 27.88 -13.28 -10.41
C GLU A 469 29.37 -13.01 -10.65
N PRO A 470 29.85 -13.03 -11.92
CA PRO A 470 31.26 -12.81 -12.21
C PRO A 470 31.68 -11.36 -11.88
N PRO A 471 32.96 -11.13 -11.48
CA PRO A 471 33.46 -9.81 -11.09
C PRO A 471 33.20 -8.71 -12.13
N GLU A 472 33.30 -9.03 -13.43
CA GLU A 472 33.08 -8.10 -14.53
C GLU A 472 31.66 -7.51 -14.53
N THR A 473 30.64 -8.35 -14.25
CA THR A 473 29.24 -7.93 -14.17
C THR A 473 29.02 -7.02 -12.95
N ILE A 474 29.65 -7.35 -11.82
CA ILE A 474 29.58 -6.54 -10.60
C ILE A 474 30.22 -5.16 -10.83
N ILE A 475 31.40 -5.12 -11.46
CA ILE A 475 32.09 -3.87 -11.82
C ILE A 475 31.22 -3.03 -12.76
N ALA A 476 30.60 -3.63 -13.79
CA ALA A 476 29.72 -2.93 -14.71
C ALA A 476 28.53 -2.27 -13.97
N ALA A 477 27.89 -2.99 -13.05
CA ALA A 477 26.79 -2.46 -12.25
C ALA A 477 27.20 -1.29 -11.32
N ILE A 478 28.41 -1.34 -10.76
CA ILE A 478 28.96 -0.23 -9.95
C ILE A 478 29.24 0.99 -10.84
N ARG A 479 29.81 0.78 -12.04
CA ARG A 479 30.14 1.85 -12.99
C ARG A 479 28.91 2.65 -13.44
N GLU A 480 27.75 2.02 -13.56
CA GLU A 480 26.48 2.72 -13.87
C GLU A 480 26.13 3.80 -12.84
N HIS A 481 26.54 3.61 -11.58
CA HIS A 481 26.23 4.51 -10.46
C HIS A 481 27.42 5.40 -10.05
N GLN A 482 28.57 5.25 -10.71
CA GLN A 482 29.83 5.90 -10.31
C GLN A 482 29.75 7.44 -10.37
N ALA A 483 29.06 8.01 -11.36
CA ALA A 483 28.91 9.46 -11.48
C ALA A 483 27.97 10.08 -10.43
N ALA A 484 27.14 9.26 -9.76
CA ALA A 484 26.12 9.74 -8.83
C ALA A 484 26.61 9.88 -7.38
N LEU A 485 27.79 9.32 -7.06
CA LEU A 485 28.37 9.31 -5.72
C LEU A 485 29.78 9.89 -5.71
N PRO A 486 30.18 10.65 -4.67
CA PRO A 486 31.59 10.99 -4.46
C PRO A 486 32.45 9.73 -4.30
N GLU A 487 33.69 9.75 -4.82
CA GLU A 487 34.60 8.58 -4.82
C GLU A 487 34.72 7.90 -3.45
N ALA A 488 34.92 8.68 -2.38
CA ALA A 488 35.06 8.15 -1.02
C ALA A 488 33.78 7.46 -0.52
N GLU A 489 32.61 7.95 -0.91
CA GLU A 489 31.32 7.33 -0.54
C GLU A 489 31.02 6.09 -1.38
N LEU A 490 31.43 6.09 -2.65
CA LEU A 490 31.29 4.95 -3.54
C LEU A 490 32.10 3.76 -3.00
N VAL A 491 33.36 3.97 -2.63
CA VAL A 491 34.22 2.94 -2.02
C VAL A 491 33.59 2.38 -0.75
N GLN A 492 33.01 3.23 0.09
CA GLN A 492 32.29 2.80 1.28
C GLN A 492 31.10 1.90 0.95
N VAL A 493 30.30 2.26 -0.05
CA VAL A 493 29.14 1.47 -0.49
C VAL A 493 29.57 0.13 -1.07
N ILE A 494 30.63 0.10 -1.88
CA ILE A 494 31.18 -1.13 -2.46
C ILE A 494 31.57 -2.08 -1.34
N TRP A 495 32.40 -1.62 -0.38
CA TRP A 495 32.81 -2.44 0.76
C TRP A 495 31.62 -2.97 1.55
N GLN A 496 30.65 -2.11 1.88
CA GLN A 496 29.45 -2.50 2.64
C GLN A 496 28.60 -3.54 1.88
N GLY A 497 28.42 -3.38 0.58
CA GLY A 497 27.67 -4.33 -0.26
C GLY A 497 28.34 -5.70 -0.32
N LEU A 498 29.65 -5.73 -0.57
CA LEU A 498 30.44 -6.96 -0.64
C LEU A 498 30.45 -7.68 0.71
N MET A 499 30.74 -6.97 1.80
CA MET A 499 30.79 -7.56 3.15
C MET A 499 29.41 -7.97 3.69
N ALA A 500 28.32 -7.39 3.20
CA ALA A 500 26.95 -7.77 3.60
C ALA A 500 26.52 -9.15 3.07
N SER A 501 27.25 -9.71 2.10
CA SER A 501 27.04 -11.07 1.58
C SER A 501 27.83 -12.14 2.35
N VAL A 502 28.77 -11.75 3.21
CA VAL A 502 29.66 -12.68 3.92
C VAL A 502 28.91 -13.30 5.11
N ASP A 503 28.88 -14.64 5.15
CA ASP A 503 28.38 -15.38 6.31
C ASP A 503 29.46 -15.52 7.39
N TRP A 504 29.24 -14.85 8.52
CA TRP A 504 30.14 -14.88 9.67
C TRP A 504 29.78 -16.00 10.69
N SER A 505 29.16 -17.09 10.26
CA SER A 505 28.80 -18.23 11.11
C SER A 505 29.98 -19.14 11.50
N ALA A 506 31.17 -18.90 10.95
CA ALA A 506 32.39 -19.68 11.22
C ALA A 506 32.84 -19.64 12.70
N ARG A 507 33.57 -20.68 13.13
CA ARG A 507 34.14 -20.76 14.49
C ARG A 507 35.14 -19.63 14.72
N ALA A 508 35.25 -19.18 15.97
CA ALA A 508 36.05 -18.01 16.34
C ALA A 508 37.53 -18.09 15.91
N ASP A 509 38.12 -19.28 15.87
CA ASP A 509 39.48 -19.55 15.39
C ASP A 509 39.64 -19.45 13.87
N GLN A 510 38.54 -19.51 13.12
CA GLN A 510 38.52 -19.52 11.65
C GLN A 510 38.10 -18.17 11.04
N ILE A 511 37.56 -17.25 11.86
CA ILE A 511 37.01 -15.96 11.39
C ILE A 511 38.08 -15.09 10.71
N GLU A 512 39.30 -15.06 11.23
CA GLU A 512 40.40 -14.28 10.65
C GLU A 512 40.79 -14.80 9.25
N GLY A 513 40.94 -16.12 9.11
CA GLY A 513 41.22 -16.75 7.81
C GLY A 513 40.08 -16.56 6.80
N LEU A 514 38.83 -16.63 7.26
CA LEU A 514 37.65 -16.34 6.44
C LEU A 514 37.67 -14.90 5.93
N ALA A 515 37.93 -13.92 6.81
CA ALA A 515 37.99 -12.52 6.43
C ALA A 515 39.02 -12.27 5.32
N LEU A 516 40.22 -12.83 5.44
CA LEU A 516 41.27 -12.69 4.44
C LEU A 516 40.88 -13.34 3.11
N ARG A 517 40.23 -14.50 3.14
CA ARG A 517 39.76 -15.18 1.93
C ARG A 517 38.71 -14.36 1.18
N GLU A 518 37.70 -13.84 1.88
CA GLU A 518 36.64 -13.04 1.25
C GLU A 518 37.17 -11.69 0.75
N VAL A 519 38.06 -11.02 1.50
CA VAL A 519 38.73 -9.80 1.00
C VAL A 519 39.57 -10.10 -0.25
N THR A 520 40.31 -11.22 -0.28
CA THR A 520 41.11 -11.62 -1.44
C THR A 520 40.21 -11.88 -2.66
N LYS A 521 39.05 -12.52 -2.46
CA LYS A 521 38.04 -12.76 -3.49
C LYS A 521 37.48 -11.45 -4.06
N TYR A 522 37.24 -10.47 -3.20
CA TYR A 522 36.62 -9.20 -3.54
C TYR A 522 37.58 -8.11 -4.02
N ALA A 523 38.89 -8.26 -3.79
CA ALA A 523 39.89 -7.27 -4.19
C ALA A 523 39.82 -6.89 -5.70
N PRO A 524 39.67 -7.83 -6.66
CA PRO A 524 39.53 -7.48 -8.08
C PRO A 524 38.28 -6.64 -8.42
N ILE A 525 37.25 -6.65 -7.57
CA ILE A 525 36.05 -5.82 -7.73
C ILE A 525 36.30 -4.41 -7.18
N ILE A 526 37.14 -4.27 -6.16
CA ILE A 526 37.43 -3.02 -5.45
C ILE A 526 38.51 -2.20 -6.17
N GLU A 527 39.55 -2.86 -6.69
CA GLU A 527 40.72 -2.26 -7.33
C GLU A 527 40.36 -1.18 -8.39
N PRO A 528 39.41 -1.41 -9.33
CA PRO A 528 39.09 -0.42 -10.37
C PRO A 528 38.52 0.91 -9.85
N PHE A 529 38.11 0.96 -8.58
CA PHE A 529 37.50 2.14 -7.95
C PHE A 529 38.46 2.83 -6.96
N CYS A 530 39.70 2.35 -6.85
CA CYS A 530 40.72 2.84 -5.92
C CYS A 530 41.90 3.53 -6.63
N ASN A 531 41.62 4.33 -7.66
CA ASN A 531 42.64 4.93 -8.54
C ASN A 531 43.27 6.21 -7.99
N THR A 532 42.69 6.80 -6.94
CA THR A 532 43.17 8.06 -6.34
C THR A 532 43.61 7.83 -4.90
N GLY A 533 44.64 8.55 -4.43
CA GLY A 533 45.05 8.46 -3.02
C GLY A 533 43.91 8.75 -2.04
N LYS A 534 42.94 9.60 -2.42
CA LYS A 534 41.72 9.85 -1.64
C LYS A 534 40.82 8.62 -1.53
N SER A 535 40.56 7.93 -2.64
CA SER A 535 39.76 6.69 -2.68
C SER A 535 40.44 5.54 -1.91
N GLN A 536 41.76 5.42 -2.00
CA GLN A 536 42.55 4.42 -1.28
C GLN A 536 42.54 4.65 0.23
N VAL A 537 42.76 5.89 0.69
CA VAL A 537 42.65 6.24 2.12
C VAL A 537 41.21 6.09 2.62
N ALA A 538 40.20 6.35 1.77
CA ALA A 538 38.81 6.09 2.09
C ALA A 538 38.55 4.59 2.29
N LEU A 539 39.09 3.72 1.43
CA LEU A 539 39.01 2.27 1.58
C LEU A 539 39.59 1.85 2.94
N ILE A 540 40.82 2.26 3.25
CA ILE A 540 41.48 1.93 4.53
C ILE A 540 40.62 2.36 5.72
N ASN A 541 40.06 3.57 5.68
CA ASN A 541 39.19 4.08 6.74
C ASN A 541 37.88 3.28 6.89
N VAL A 542 37.29 2.82 5.78
CA VAL A 542 36.09 1.99 5.80
C VAL A 542 36.39 0.62 6.41
N VAL A 543 37.52 0.01 6.04
CA VAL A 543 37.99 -1.25 6.65
C VAL A 543 38.26 -1.07 8.14
N GLN A 544 38.92 0.04 8.53
CA GLN A 544 39.22 0.34 9.93
C GLN A 544 37.94 0.42 10.77
N VAL A 545 36.94 1.16 10.31
CA VAL A 545 35.64 1.29 11.00
C VAL A 545 34.92 -0.07 11.04
N TYR A 546 34.92 -0.82 9.93
CA TYR A 546 34.30 -2.15 9.88
C TYR A 546 34.93 -3.13 10.89
N CYS A 547 36.26 -3.18 10.96
CA CYS A 547 37.00 -4.00 11.93
C CYS A 547 36.85 -3.53 13.38
N TYR A 548 36.53 -2.24 13.59
CA TYR A 548 36.23 -1.71 14.92
C TYR A 548 34.83 -2.12 15.39
N ASP A 549 33.85 -2.01 14.49
CA ASP A 549 32.45 -2.35 14.77
C ASP A 549 32.27 -3.87 14.97
N ASP A 550 33.03 -4.71 14.25
CA ASP A 550 33.08 -6.17 14.47
C ASP A 550 34.39 -6.60 15.14
N THR A 551 34.33 -6.76 16.46
CA THR A 551 35.48 -7.12 17.30
C THR A 551 36.10 -8.48 16.96
N ARG A 552 35.40 -9.35 16.23
CA ARG A 552 35.89 -10.69 15.85
C ARG A 552 36.98 -10.63 14.79
N ILE A 553 36.97 -9.60 13.95
CA ILE A 553 37.93 -9.39 12.85
C ILE A 553 38.95 -8.28 13.13
N ILE A 554 38.93 -7.70 14.34
CA ILE A 554 39.80 -6.57 14.69
C ILE A 554 41.30 -6.89 14.54
N LYS A 555 41.69 -8.15 14.78
CA LYS A 555 43.07 -8.65 14.64
C LYS A 555 43.47 -8.89 13.18
N ALA A 556 42.50 -9.12 12.30
CA ALA A 556 42.73 -9.36 10.88
C ALA A 556 43.16 -8.10 10.12
N PHE A 557 42.92 -6.90 10.68
CA PHE A 557 43.11 -5.63 10.00
C PHE A 557 44.49 -5.45 9.33
N PRO A 558 45.64 -5.70 9.98
CA PRO A 558 46.95 -5.54 9.32
C PRO A 558 47.15 -6.52 8.15
N GLN A 559 46.61 -7.73 8.25
CA GLN A 559 46.67 -8.72 7.17
C GLN A 559 45.72 -8.36 6.04
N ILE A 560 44.55 -7.79 6.34
CA ILE A 560 43.63 -7.23 5.34
C ILE A 560 44.32 -6.09 4.57
N LEU A 561 45.01 -5.18 5.26
CA LEU A 561 45.79 -4.13 4.60
C LEU A 561 46.86 -4.70 3.68
N LYS A 562 47.58 -5.73 4.13
CA LYS A 562 48.59 -6.41 3.30
C LYS A 562 47.97 -7.07 2.06
N VAL A 563 46.79 -7.68 2.18
CA VAL A 563 46.07 -8.26 1.03
C VAL A 563 45.66 -7.17 0.05
N LEU A 564 45.13 -6.04 0.52
CA LEU A 564 44.73 -4.92 -0.33
C LEU A 564 45.93 -4.27 -1.02
N TYR A 565 47.07 -4.17 -0.33
CA TYR A 565 48.34 -3.70 -0.92
C TYR A 565 48.83 -4.64 -2.03
N ASN A 566 48.90 -5.95 -1.74
CA ASN A 566 49.33 -6.97 -2.71
C ASN A 566 48.40 -7.15 -3.92
N LYS A 567 47.19 -6.57 -3.87
CA LYS A 567 46.18 -6.62 -4.93
C LYS A 567 45.98 -5.26 -5.60
N ASP A 568 46.91 -4.33 -5.39
CA ASP A 568 46.91 -2.99 -5.98
C ASP A 568 45.68 -2.14 -5.63
N CYS A 569 44.93 -2.50 -4.59
CA CYS A 569 43.79 -1.70 -4.11
C CYS A 569 44.24 -0.46 -3.32
N VAL A 570 45.44 -0.47 -2.73
CA VAL A 570 46.01 0.64 -1.96
C VAL A 570 47.52 0.74 -2.21
N SER A 571 48.02 1.97 -2.34
CA SER A 571 49.45 2.26 -2.46
C SER A 571 50.16 2.34 -1.09
N ASP A 572 51.49 2.23 -1.13
CA ASP A 572 52.42 2.59 -0.07
C ASP A 572 52.11 3.99 0.49
N GLN A 573 51.99 5.00 -0.39
CA GLN A 573 51.71 6.39 -0.05
C GLN A 573 50.38 6.54 0.71
N ALA A 574 49.33 5.82 0.28
CA ALA A 574 48.04 5.86 0.94
C ALA A 574 48.09 5.25 2.36
N ILE A 575 48.84 4.15 2.55
CA ILE A 575 49.00 3.50 3.85
C ILE A 575 49.80 4.39 4.80
N ILE A 576 50.91 4.97 4.33
CA ILE A 576 51.76 5.88 5.11
C ILE A 576 50.96 7.12 5.51
N TYR A 577 50.25 7.74 4.56
CA TYR A 577 49.39 8.90 4.84
C TYR A 577 48.29 8.58 5.87
N TRP A 578 47.62 7.43 5.72
CA TRP A 578 46.61 6.98 6.69
C TRP A 578 47.22 6.85 8.09
N PHE A 579 48.39 6.23 8.21
CA PHE A 579 49.07 6.02 9.48
C PHE A 579 49.43 7.34 10.18
N GLN A 580 49.97 8.32 9.43
CA GLN A 580 50.40 9.59 9.98
C GLN A 580 49.23 10.52 10.34
N LYS A 581 48.29 10.71 9.40
CA LYS A 581 47.25 11.76 9.51
C LYS A 581 45.84 11.30 9.12
N GLY A 582 45.70 10.26 8.31
CA GLY A 582 44.40 9.87 7.73
C GLY A 582 43.51 8.98 8.58
N ALA A 583 44.02 8.38 9.67
CA ALA A 583 43.28 7.40 10.48
C ALA A 583 42.09 7.99 11.26
N LYS A 584 40.96 7.28 11.21
CA LYS A 584 39.73 7.65 11.92
C LYS A 584 39.86 7.44 13.44
N PRO A 585 39.10 8.16 14.29
CA PRO A 585 39.14 8.01 15.75
C PRO A 585 38.82 6.60 16.26
N GLN A 586 37.98 5.85 15.54
CA GLN A 586 37.50 4.50 15.89
C GLN A 586 38.66 3.50 15.99
N GLY A 587 39.07 3.14 17.21
CA GLY A 587 40.16 2.19 17.46
C GLY A 587 41.54 2.69 17.01
N LYS A 588 41.72 4.01 16.78
CA LYS A 588 42.92 4.59 16.16
C LYS A 588 44.24 4.05 16.74
N GLN A 589 44.43 4.16 18.06
CA GLN A 589 45.67 3.74 18.72
C GLN A 589 45.97 2.25 18.52
N HIS A 590 44.94 1.40 18.56
CA HIS A 590 45.08 -0.04 18.37
C HIS A 590 45.52 -0.37 16.94
N PHE A 591 44.83 0.18 15.93
CA PHE A 591 45.13 -0.10 14.52
C PHE A 591 46.47 0.46 14.07
N LEU A 592 46.85 1.65 14.54
CA LEU A 592 48.18 2.20 14.29
C LEU A 592 49.26 1.28 14.87
N LYS A 593 49.16 0.92 16.16
CA LYS A 593 50.14 0.02 16.78
C LYS A 593 50.22 -1.34 16.07
N ALA A 594 49.09 -1.91 15.66
CA ALA A 594 49.04 -3.19 14.96
C ALA A 594 49.63 -3.14 13.54
N SER A 595 49.60 -1.98 12.89
CA SER A 595 50.08 -1.79 11.51
C SER A 595 51.49 -1.20 11.43
N GLU A 596 52.09 -0.79 12.56
CA GLU A 596 53.43 -0.21 12.63
C GLU A 596 54.52 -1.05 11.93
N PRO A 597 54.58 -2.40 12.06
CA PRO A 597 55.58 -3.19 11.35
C PRO A 597 55.44 -3.12 9.83
N LEU A 598 54.21 -3.07 9.31
CA LEU A 598 53.93 -2.96 7.87
C LEU A 598 54.36 -1.57 7.36
N VAL A 599 54.07 -0.51 8.11
CA VAL A 599 54.43 0.86 7.72
C VAL A 599 55.93 1.06 7.70
N LYS A 600 56.66 0.56 8.71
CA LYS A 600 58.14 0.63 8.73
C LYS A 600 58.76 -0.06 7.51
N PHE A 601 58.21 -1.21 7.13
CA PHE A 601 58.65 -1.93 5.93
C PHE A 601 58.41 -1.11 4.64
N LEU A 602 57.27 -0.46 4.51
CA LEU A 602 56.96 0.37 3.34
C LEU A 602 57.85 1.62 3.27
N GLN A 603 58.10 2.27 4.42
CA GLN A 603 58.98 3.45 4.48
C GLN A 603 60.43 3.10 4.10
N SER A 604 60.95 1.94 4.53
CA SER A 604 62.30 1.52 4.13
C SER A 604 62.43 1.19 2.64
N GLN A 605 61.34 0.79 1.98
CA GLN A 605 61.35 0.54 0.53
C GLN A 605 61.31 1.84 -0.27
N GLU A 606 60.68 2.89 0.27
CA GLU A 606 60.66 4.24 -0.32
C GLU A 606 62.06 4.88 -0.26
N ASP A 607 62.72 4.78 0.91
CA ASP A 607 64.09 5.31 1.11
C ASP A 607 65.13 4.59 0.21
N GLU A 608 64.99 3.28 -0.04
CA GLU A 608 65.90 2.53 -0.93
C GLU A 608 65.67 2.84 -2.43
N SER A 609 64.45 3.22 -2.84
CA SER A 609 64.16 3.57 -4.23
C SER A 609 64.64 4.95 -4.64
N ASP A 610 64.73 5.90 -3.69
CA ASP A 610 65.26 7.24 -3.94
C ASP A 610 66.81 7.24 -4.05
N ASP A 611 67.49 6.30 -3.38
CA ASP A 611 68.95 6.12 -3.45
C ASP A 611 69.43 5.46 -4.77
N ASP A 612 68.53 4.80 -5.52
CA ASP A 612 68.83 4.15 -6.82
C ASP A 612 68.57 5.09 -8.04
N GLU A 613 68.01 6.29 -7.83
CA GLU A 613 67.76 7.31 -8.87
C GLU A 613 68.75 8.53 -8.85
N GLU A 614 69.74 8.55 -7.95
CA GLU A 614 70.92 9.45 -8.01
C GLU A 614 72.13 8.80 -8.71
#